data_AF-A0A7Y3Z8E1-F1
#
_entry.id   AF-A0A7Y3Z8E1-F1
#
_cell.length_a   1.000
_cell.length_b   1.000
_cell.length_c   1.000
_cell.angle_alpha   90.00
_cell.angle_beta   90.00
_cell.angle_gamma   90.00
#
_symmetry.space_group_name_H-M   'P 1'
#
loop_
_entity.id
_entity.type
_entity.pdbx_description
1 polymer ?
#
loop_
_entity_poly.entity_id
_entity_poly.type
_entity_poly.pdbx_seq_one_letter_code
_entity_poly.pdbx_strand_id
1 'polypeptide(L)'
;MQGFLKKYGYVEWFGHTIYGYSEDEDYHTVECTIELREDEIPSDFQRILKQGCVLENYDGGGYYFLFSNESERSGQVALYLDELFGKEVQSWTTFEAFLEYTLSL
;
A
#
# COMPACT_ATOMS: atom_id res chain seq x y z
N MET A 1 -0.80 -11.64 -3.48
CA MET A 1 0.50 -10.95 -3.66
C MET A 1 1.62 -11.80 -4.29
N GLN A 2 2.10 -12.92 -3.71
CA GLN A 2 3.26 -13.65 -4.31
C GLN A 2 3.03 -14.12 -5.76
N GLY A 3 1.83 -14.62 -6.08
CA GLY A 3 1.48 -14.99 -7.45
C GLY A 3 1.40 -13.79 -8.41
N PHE A 4 1.01 -12.61 -7.91
CA PHE A 4 0.97 -11.36 -8.66
C PHE A 4 2.38 -10.89 -9.01
N LEU A 5 3.28 -10.79 -8.01
CA LEU A 5 4.67 -10.38 -8.22
C LEU A 5 5.39 -11.30 -9.22
N LYS A 6 5.19 -12.62 -9.10
CA LYS A 6 5.82 -13.59 -10.02
C LYS A 6 5.33 -13.47 -11.47
N LYS A 7 4.09 -13.02 -11.68
CA LYS A 7 3.48 -12.98 -13.01
C LYS A 7 3.63 -11.62 -13.68
N TYR A 8 3.58 -10.54 -12.90
CA TYR A 8 3.49 -9.18 -13.42
C TYR A 8 4.59 -8.25 -12.90
N GLY A 9 5.23 -8.54 -11.76
CA GLY A 9 6.20 -7.62 -11.14
C GLY A 9 5.51 -6.46 -10.43
N TYR A 10 4.93 -5.53 -11.20
CA TYR A 10 4.03 -4.45 -10.80
C TYR A 10 2.96 -4.28 -11.90
N VAL A 11 1.91 -3.49 -11.66
CA VAL A 11 0.92 -3.17 -12.71
C VAL A 11 0.49 -1.72 -12.57
N GLU A 12 0.49 -1.00 -13.69
CA GLU A 12 -0.09 0.35 -13.84
C GLU A 12 -1.24 0.30 -14.85
N TRP A 13 -2.36 0.97 -14.55
CA TRP A 13 -3.49 1.13 -15.46
C TRP A 13 -4.32 2.37 -15.10
N PHE A 14 -4.74 3.13 -16.10
CA PHE A 14 -5.63 4.29 -15.95
C PHE A 14 -5.24 5.29 -14.84
N GLY A 15 -3.94 5.44 -14.55
CA GLY A 15 -3.42 6.33 -13.49
C GLY A 15 -3.30 5.67 -12.11
N HIS A 16 -3.76 4.42 -11.96
CA HIS A 16 -3.55 3.60 -10.78
C HIS A 16 -2.30 2.73 -10.94
N THR A 17 -1.57 2.54 -9.84
CA THR A 17 -0.41 1.66 -9.85
C THR A 17 -0.34 0.81 -8.60
N ILE A 18 -0.29 -0.51 -8.78
CA ILE A 18 0.07 -1.44 -7.71
C ILE A 18 1.57 -1.71 -7.79
N TYR A 19 2.28 -1.15 -6.82
CA TYR A 19 3.70 -1.36 -6.58
C TYR A 19 4.01 -2.83 -6.36
N GLY A 20 5.21 -3.20 -6.77
CA GLY A 20 5.71 -4.54 -6.59
C GLY A 20 7.21 -4.60 -6.72
N TYR A 21 7.72 -5.55 -7.51
CA TYR A 21 9.14 -5.62 -7.83
C TYR A 21 9.38 -4.92 -9.17
N SER A 22 10.14 -3.82 -9.13
CA SER A 22 10.48 -2.97 -10.27
C SER A 22 11.96 -2.56 -10.17
N GLU A 23 12.60 -2.20 -11.29
CA GLU A 23 13.88 -1.48 -11.28
C GLU A 23 13.68 0.05 -11.20
N ASP A 24 12.43 0.49 -11.38
CA ASP A 24 12.01 1.87 -11.24
C ASP A 24 11.57 2.12 -9.79
N GLU A 25 12.27 3.03 -9.11
CA GLU A 25 12.11 3.36 -7.69
C GLU A 25 10.66 3.83 -7.39
N ASP A 26 10.03 4.54 -8.34
CA ASP A 26 8.67 5.06 -8.22
C ASP A 26 7.59 3.96 -8.12
N TYR A 27 7.93 2.72 -8.53
CA TYR A 27 7.04 1.57 -8.52
C TYR A 27 7.52 0.43 -7.59
N HIS A 28 8.57 0.70 -6.80
CA HIS A 28 9.19 -0.29 -5.93
C HIS A 28 8.56 -0.25 -4.53
N THR A 29 7.73 -1.26 -4.20
CA THR A 29 6.98 -1.32 -2.93
C THR A 29 7.88 -1.19 -1.70
N VAL A 30 9.07 -1.77 -1.72
CA VAL A 30 10.00 -1.73 -0.58
C VAL A 30 10.55 -0.33 -0.33
N GLU A 31 10.97 0.39 -1.38
CA GLU A 31 11.61 1.70 -1.25
C GLU A 31 10.59 2.73 -0.79
N CYS A 32 9.44 2.80 -1.46
CA CYS A 32 8.33 3.65 -1.02
C CYS A 32 7.91 3.36 0.44
N THR A 33 7.88 2.08 0.85
CA THR A 33 7.59 1.73 2.25
C THR A 33 8.68 2.21 3.21
N ILE A 34 9.95 2.19 2.82
CA ILE A 34 11.07 2.67 3.64
C ILE A 34 11.02 4.19 3.77
N GLU A 35 10.82 4.91 2.67
CA GLU A 35 10.70 6.38 2.66
C GLU A 35 9.60 6.84 3.62
N LEU A 36 8.38 6.31 3.47
CA LEU A 36 7.26 6.62 4.36
C LEU A 36 7.50 6.23 5.84
N ARG A 37 8.42 5.29 6.09
CA ARG A 37 8.82 4.90 7.46
C ARG A 37 9.88 5.80 8.05
N GLU A 38 10.73 6.41 7.24
CA GLU A 38 11.88 7.20 7.67
C GLU A 38 11.57 8.69 7.70
N ASP A 39 10.60 9.14 6.91
CA ASP A 39 10.19 10.53 6.83
C ASP A 39 9.87 11.18 8.19
N GLU A 40 10.22 12.46 8.28
CA GLU A 40 9.81 13.32 9.38
C GLU A 40 8.33 13.66 9.21
N ILE A 41 7.49 13.05 10.06
CA ILE A 41 6.06 13.31 10.12
C ILE A 41 5.74 14.16 11.37
N PRO A 42 4.68 14.99 11.32
CA PRO A 42 4.17 15.68 12.50
C PRO A 42 3.90 14.72 13.67
N SER A 43 4.06 15.19 14.91
CA SER A 43 3.96 14.33 16.10
C SER A 43 2.59 13.69 16.33
N ASP A 44 1.55 14.26 15.73
CA ASP A 44 0.16 13.80 15.78
C ASP A 44 -0.20 12.81 14.67
N PHE A 45 0.68 12.60 13.69
CA PHE A 45 0.50 11.60 12.66
C PHE A 45 0.84 10.20 13.15
N GLN A 46 0.01 9.24 12.77
CA GLN A 46 0.31 7.83 12.96
C GLN A 46 1.35 7.37 11.93
N ARG A 47 2.51 6.93 12.41
CA ARG A 47 3.54 6.34 11.56
C ARG A 47 3.06 5.01 10.98
N ILE A 48 3.45 4.74 9.73
CA ILE A 48 3.15 3.50 9.02
C ILE A 48 3.62 2.26 9.82
N LEU A 49 2.83 1.18 9.72
CA LEU A 49 3.08 -0.06 10.43
C LEU A 49 4.29 -0.82 9.84
N LYS A 50 4.97 -1.60 10.71
CA LYS A 50 6.14 -2.41 10.32
C LYS A 50 5.77 -3.72 9.60
N GLN A 51 4.58 -4.26 9.86
CA GLN A 51 4.17 -5.61 9.45
C GLN A 51 3.49 -5.63 8.07
N GLY A 52 4.11 -5.02 7.06
CA GLY A 52 3.52 -4.93 5.72
C GLY A 52 4.27 -3.98 4.81
N CYS A 53 3.66 -3.65 3.68
CA CYS A 53 4.21 -2.76 2.68
C CYS A 53 3.13 -1.90 2.00
N VAL A 54 3.54 -0.77 1.45
CA VAL A 54 2.69 0.11 0.67
C VAL A 54 2.50 -0.45 -0.73
N LEU A 55 1.25 -0.50 -1.17
CA LEU A 55 0.88 -0.95 -2.51
C LEU A 55 0.76 0.20 -3.49
N GLU A 56 0.36 1.37 -3.04
CA GLU A 56 0.06 2.52 -3.89
C GLU A 56 -0.13 3.76 -3.01
N ASN A 57 0.30 4.92 -3.48
CA ASN A 57 -0.10 6.21 -2.89
C ASN A 57 -1.51 6.59 -3.35
N TYR A 58 -2.36 6.98 -2.43
CA TYR A 58 -3.72 7.40 -2.75
C TYR A 58 -3.71 8.86 -3.20
N ASP A 59 -4.26 9.17 -4.39
CA ASP A 59 -4.28 10.51 -4.97
C ASP A 59 -4.85 11.60 -4.04
N GLY A 60 -5.78 11.23 -3.16
CA GLY A 60 -6.35 12.14 -2.16
C GLY A 60 -5.44 12.44 -0.96
N GLY A 61 -4.21 11.90 -0.93
CA GLY A 61 -3.29 11.92 0.20
C GLY A 61 -3.44 10.68 1.08
N GLY A 62 -2.32 10.01 1.37
CA GLY A 62 -2.26 8.74 2.09
C GLY A 62 -1.86 7.56 1.20
N TYR A 63 -2.15 6.34 1.63
CA TYR A 63 -1.63 5.13 0.99
C TYR A 63 -2.47 3.88 1.25
N TYR A 64 -2.38 2.92 0.32
CA TYR A 64 -2.87 1.56 0.49
C TYR A 64 -1.77 0.67 1.06
N PHE A 65 -2.07 -0.06 2.13
CA PHE A 65 -1.11 -0.88 2.87
C PHE A 65 -1.53 -2.35 2.88
N LEU A 66 -0.65 -3.24 2.45
CA LEU A 66 -0.83 -4.69 2.51
C LEU A 66 -0.19 -5.26 3.77
N PHE A 67 -0.99 -5.94 4.59
CA PHE A 67 -0.49 -6.64 5.77
C PHE A 67 0.26 -7.92 5.42
N SER A 68 1.45 -8.06 5.99
CA SER A 68 2.32 -9.23 5.84
C SER A 68 1.84 -10.44 6.67
N ASN A 69 2.45 -11.60 6.43
CA ASN A 69 2.21 -12.83 7.20
C ASN A 69 2.57 -12.75 8.68
N GLU A 70 3.32 -11.73 9.11
CA GLU A 70 3.67 -11.50 10.51
C GLU A 70 2.57 -10.74 11.27
N SER A 71 1.55 -10.25 10.56
CA SER A 71 0.41 -9.55 11.15
C SER A 71 -0.77 -10.49 11.38
N GLU A 72 -1.55 -10.24 12.43
CA GLU A 72 -2.86 -10.88 12.64
C GLU A 72 -3.86 -10.55 11.50
N ARG A 73 -3.59 -9.49 10.72
CA ARG A 73 -4.38 -9.06 9.57
C ARG A 73 -3.79 -9.52 8.24
N SER A 74 -2.93 -10.53 8.22
CA SER A 74 -2.22 -10.98 7.02
C SER A 74 -3.12 -11.08 5.78
N GLY A 75 -2.65 -10.51 4.67
CA GLY A 75 -3.32 -10.52 3.39
C GLY A 75 -4.43 -9.48 3.22
N GLN A 76 -4.84 -8.79 4.29
CA GLN A 76 -5.75 -7.64 4.18
C GLN A 76 -5.03 -6.43 3.58
N VAL A 77 -5.80 -5.56 2.93
CA VAL A 77 -5.34 -4.25 2.47
C VAL A 77 -6.10 -3.18 3.23
N ALA A 78 -5.44 -2.11 3.66
CA ALA A 78 -6.07 -0.98 4.33
C ALA A 78 -5.69 0.35 3.67
N LEU A 79 -6.64 1.28 3.62
CA LEU A 79 -6.42 2.65 3.19
C LEU A 79 -6.20 3.54 4.42
N TYR A 80 -5.07 4.24 4.44
CA TYR A 80 -4.73 5.26 5.43
C TYR A 80 -4.74 6.63 4.76
N LEU A 81 -5.32 7.64 5.41
CA LEU A 81 -5.42 9.00 4.87
C LEU A 81 -4.62 10.01 5.69
N ASP A 82 -3.90 10.87 4.98
CA ASP A 82 -3.11 11.94 5.61
C ASP A 82 -3.98 13.02 6.22
N GLU A 83 -5.11 13.37 5.59
CA GLU A 83 -6.08 14.33 6.14
C GLU A 83 -6.68 13.89 7.49
N LEU A 84 -6.60 12.58 7.78
CA LEU A 84 -7.00 12.00 9.06
C LEU A 84 -5.80 11.62 9.93
N PHE A 85 -4.65 12.26 9.72
CA PHE A 85 -3.42 12.08 10.50
C PHE A 85 -2.88 10.65 10.43
N GLY A 86 -2.94 10.04 9.23
CA GLY A 86 -2.45 8.67 8.99
C GLY A 86 -3.37 7.58 9.58
N LYS A 87 -4.67 7.86 9.73
CA LYS A 87 -5.64 6.89 10.23
C LYS A 87 -6.21 6.03 9.13
N GLU A 88 -6.49 4.78 9.50
CA GLU A 88 -7.21 3.84 8.65
C GLU A 88 -8.67 4.29 8.47
N VAL A 89 -9.15 4.28 7.23
CA VAL A 89 -10.54 4.62 6.89
C VAL A 89 -11.32 3.48 6.27
N GLN A 90 -10.62 2.54 5.64
CA GLN A 90 -11.22 1.43 4.92
C GLN A 90 -10.24 0.26 4.88
N SER A 91 -10.78 -0.95 4.81
CA SER A 91 -9.99 -2.14 4.53
C SER A 91 -10.74 -3.18 3.69
N TRP A 92 -9.97 -3.98 2.97
CA TRP A 92 -10.40 -5.13 2.19
C TRP A 92 -9.84 -6.38 2.84
N THR A 93 -10.68 -7.42 2.94
CA THR A 93 -10.36 -8.66 3.64
C THR A 93 -9.25 -9.47 2.98
N THR A 94 -9.04 -9.28 1.67
CA THR A 94 -7.97 -9.90 0.90
C THR A 94 -7.39 -8.94 -0.12
N PHE A 95 -6.15 -9.20 -0.55
CA PHE A 95 -5.53 -8.51 -1.67
C PHE A 95 -6.37 -8.61 -2.94
N GLU A 96 -6.98 -9.78 -3.21
CA GLU A 96 -7.84 -9.99 -4.38
C GLU A 96 -9.09 -9.11 -4.34
N ALA A 97 -9.73 -8.95 -3.18
CA ALA A 97 -10.88 -8.06 -3.03
C ALA A 97 -10.50 -6.58 -3.24
N PHE A 98 -9.28 -6.20 -2.85
CA PHE A 98 -8.73 -4.88 -3.19
C PHE A 98 -8.51 -4.73 -4.70
N LEU A 99 -7.93 -5.72 -5.38
CA LEU A 99 -7.76 -5.67 -6.85
C LEU A 99 -9.10 -5.52 -7.58
N GLU A 100 -10.12 -6.27 -7.16
CA GLU A 100 -11.46 -6.17 -7.74
C GLU A 100 -12.05 -4.76 -7.59
N TYR A 101 -11.82 -4.12 -6.44
CA TYR A 101 -12.21 -2.75 -6.20
C TYR A 101 -11.46 -1.78 -7.11
N THR A 102 -10.12 -1.85 -7.18
CA THR A 102 -9.33 -0.91 -8.00
C THR A 102 -9.62 -1.07 -9.49
N LEU A 103 -9.94 -2.27 -9.97
CA LEU A 103 -10.37 -2.51 -11.35
C LEU A 103 -11.80 -2.01 -11.65
N SER A 104 -12.57 -1.64 -10.63
CA SER A 104 -13.94 -1.12 -10.75
C SER A 104 -14.04 0.41 -10.71
N LEU A 105 -12.93 1.09 -10.37
CA LEU A 105 -12.79 2.55 -10.42
C LEU A 105 -12.64 3.02 -11.88
#